data_AF-A0A2T0JP55-F1
#
_entry.id   AF-A0A2T0JP55-F1
#
_cell.length_a   1.000
_cell.length_b   1.000
_cell.length_c   1.000
_cell.angle_alpha   90.00
_cell.angle_beta   90.00
_cell.angle_gamma   90.00
#
_symmetry.space_group_name_H-M   'P 1'
#
loop_
_entity.id
_entity.type
_entity.pdbx_description
1 polymer ?
#
loop_
_entity_poly.entity_id
_entity_poly.type
_entity_poly.pdbx_seq_one_letter_code
_entity_poly.pdbx_strand_id
1 'polypeptide(L)'
;MRPGLRGAISGIVAAGSGIAAAELLAAAIRPGAGPLVMVGGAVIDATPTALKEFAVRELGTSDKPVLLAVIGGGVAGLAAITGVAATRRRAAIPVGTGLLGAVGVAAALSRPAATLLDAVPALLAAVLAGLSLWWLLRQRGRAATTVPDDGVDRRLVLRLSLLAAGAGAMQAAGMTVSGQRENAAGRSREAIRLPAAADPARQLPTGVAAEFTTPSGTFYRVDTALNVPRVDPSAWRLRIHGMVGREVELSFADLLQRPLIERDITLNCVSNEVGGPYVGTARWLGVPLAALLREVGVQPGADQIVARSVEGMTIGTPVVTALDGRDTMLALGMNGEPLPLEHGFPVRMLTPGLYGYAGACKWVTELELTTFDQFDAYWVKRGWGSQGTVKTASRIDKPKPFDRMAAGTVTVAGVAWAQRRGIQAVEISVDGGPWAPAELLPTASADTWTQWRFSWQATGGPHSLAVRATDRDGAVQPETRAAPFPDGATGWHTISVTVA
;
A
#
# COMPACT_ATOMS: atom_id res chain seq x y z
N MET A 1 -10.58 44.87 -2.69
CA MET A 1 -10.69 43.40 -2.91
C MET A 1 -12.16 43.04 -3.14
N ARG A 2 -12.52 42.43 -4.29
CA ARG A 2 -13.93 42.11 -4.64
C ARG A 2 -14.58 41.22 -3.55
N PRO A 3 -15.86 41.42 -3.20
CA PRO A 3 -16.52 40.68 -2.11
C PRO A 3 -16.52 39.15 -2.32
N GLY A 4 -16.58 38.69 -3.57
CA GLY A 4 -16.40 37.27 -3.89
C GLY A 4 -15.00 36.75 -3.53
N LEU A 5 -13.94 37.47 -3.92
CA LEU A 5 -12.56 37.09 -3.59
C LEU A 5 -12.31 37.11 -2.06
N ARG A 6 -12.88 38.09 -1.34
CA ARG A 6 -12.86 38.13 0.13
C ARG A 6 -13.52 36.90 0.76
N GLY A 7 -14.71 36.53 0.26
CA GLY A 7 -15.42 35.34 0.69
C GLY A 7 -14.61 34.07 0.44
N ALA A 8 -14.10 33.90 -0.78
CA ALA A 8 -13.31 32.73 -1.18
C ALA A 8 -12.08 32.51 -0.30
N ILE A 9 -11.24 33.54 -0.11
CA ILE A 9 -10.04 33.45 0.72
C ILE A 9 -10.41 33.18 2.18
N SER A 10 -11.47 33.81 2.70
CA SER A 10 -11.93 33.57 4.07
C SER A 10 -12.40 32.13 4.27
N GLY A 11 -13.09 31.57 3.28
CA GLY A 11 -13.51 30.17 3.27
C GLY A 11 -12.33 29.21 3.31
N ILE A 12 -11.35 29.40 2.42
CA ILE A 12 -10.15 28.57 2.35
C ILE A 12 -9.35 28.62 3.65
N VAL A 13 -9.08 29.82 4.20
CA VAL A 13 -8.32 29.98 5.44
C VAL A 13 -9.07 29.37 6.63
N ALA A 14 -10.39 29.54 6.70
CA ALA A 14 -11.20 28.93 7.75
C ALA A 14 -11.16 27.40 7.68
N ALA A 15 -11.35 26.81 6.50
CA ALA A 15 -11.24 25.36 6.31
C ALA A 15 -9.84 24.83 6.65
N GLY A 16 -8.79 25.51 6.18
CA GLY A 16 -7.40 25.16 6.49
C GLY A 16 -7.11 25.19 8.00
N SER A 17 -7.65 26.19 8.73
CA SER A 17 -7.51 26.26 10.18
C SER A 17 -8.22 25.11 10.91
N GLY A 18 -9.42 24.73 10.46
CA GLY A 18 -10.16 23.60 11.04
C GLY A 18 -9.46 22.27 10.77
N ILE A 19 -8.97 22.06 9.55
CA ILE A 19 -8.20 20.86 9.18
C ILE A 19 -6.91 20.78 10.00
N ALA A 20 -6.14 21.86 10.12
CA ALA A 20 -4.89 21.85 10.89
C ALA A 20 -5.11 21.47 12.36
N ALA A 21 -6.18 21.96 12.99
CA ALA A 21 -6.56 21.58 14.35
C ALA A 21 -6.98 20.09 14.44
N ALA A 22 -7.74 19.61 13.46
CA ALA A 22 -8.16 18.22 13.40
C ALA A 22 -7.00 17.25 13.14
N GLU A 23 -6.04 17.61 12.28
CA GLU A 23 -4.84 16.81 12.02
C GLU A 23 -3.93 16.76 13.26
N LEU A 24 -3.81 17.86 14.01
CA LEU A 24 -3.10 17.86 15.30
C LEU A 24 -3.78 16.91 16.31
N LEU A 25 -5.11 16.95 16.40
CA LEU A 25 -5.86 16.04 17.26
C LEU A 25 -5.70 14.57 16.81
N ALA A 26 -5.79 14.32 15.50
CA ALA A 26 -5.59 12.99 14.93
C ALA A 26 -4.18 12.47 15.23
N ALA A 27 -3.14 13.31 15.07
CA ALA A 27 -1.76 12.94 15.42
C ALA A 27 -1.62 12.51 16.90
N ALA A 28 -2.42 13.08 17.81
CA ALA A 28 -2.44 12.71 19.22
C ALA A 28 -3.24 11.43 19.51
N ILE A 29 -4.40 11.23 18.87
CA ILE A 29 -5.27 10.07 19.11
C ILE A 29 -4.81 8.87 18.27
N ARG A 30 -4.89 8.99 16.94
CA ARG A 30 -4.59 7.95 15.96
C ARG A 30 -4.17 8.62 14.64
N PRO A 31 -2.92 8.47 14.16
CA PRO A 31 -2.41 9.20 12.98
C PRO A 31 -3.17 8.90 11.67
N GLY A 32 -3.95 7.82 11.63
CA GLY A 32 -4.85 7.51 10.53
C GLY A 32 -6.15 8.33 10.53
N ALA A 33 -6.61 8.86 11.67
CA ALA A 33 -7.92 9.50 11.83
C ALA A 33 -8.00 10.94 11.29
N GLY A 34 -6.96 11.43 10.62
CA GLY A 34 -6.95 12.74 9.99
C GLY A 34 -8.09 12.88 8.97
N PRO A 35 -8.82 14.01 8.90
CA PRO A 35 -9.95 14.15 7.99
C PRO A 35 -9.59 13.91 6.52
N LEU A 36 -8.40 14.35 6.08
CA LEU A 36 -7.96 14.13 4.70
C LEU A 36 -7.64 12.66 4.43
N VAL A 37 -7.06 11.97 5.41
CA VAL A 37 -6.72 10.55 5.33
C VAL A 37 -7.98 9.69 5.32
N MET A 38 -8.96 10.01 6.18
CA MET A 38 -10.24 9.30 6.23
C MET A 38 -11.04 9.48 4.94
N VAL A 39 -11.15 10.71 4.43
CA VAL A 39 -11.79 10.97 3.13
C VAL A 39 -11.03 10.28 1.99
N GLY A 40 -9.69 10.33 2.00
CA GLY A 40 -8.87 9.62 1.02
C GLY A 40 -9.08 8.11 1.04
N GLY A 41 -9.13 7.51 2.23
CA GLY A 41 -9.43 6.10 2.42
C GLY A 41 -10.80 5.74 1.86
N ALA A 42 -11.83 6.54 2.17
CA ALA A 42 -13.18 6.34 1.64
C ALA A 42 -13.24 6.49 0.11
N VAL A 43 -12.51 7.45 -0.46
CA VAL A 43 -12.39 7.60 -1.92
C VAL A 43 -11.71 6.38 -2.54
N ILE A 44 -10.61 5.89 -1.96
CA ILE A 44 -9.98 4.64 -2.38
C ILE A 44 -11.02 3.52 -2.30
N ASP A 45 -11.74 3.40 -1.20
CA ASP A 45 -12.68 2.30 -0.98
C ASP A 45 -13.85 2.32 -1.98
N ALA A 46 -14.31 3.51 -2.39
CA ALA A 46 -15.37 3.73 -3.38
C ALA A 46 -14.90 3.73 -4.85
N THR A 47 -13.60 3.86 -5.10
CA THR A 47 -13.05 3.94 -6.47
C THR A 47 -13.20 2.59 -7.20
N PRO A 48 -13.77 2.56 -8.42
CA PRO A 48 -13.84 1.35 -9.23
C PRO A 48 -12.46 0.74 -9.50
N THR A 49 -12.39 -0.60 -9.56
CA THR A 49 -11.12 -1.33 -9.70
C THR A 49 -10.29 -0.89 -10.90
N ALA A 50 -10.93 -0.65 -12.06
CA ALA A 50 -10.24 -0.17 -13.27
C ALA A 50 -9.48 1.16 -13.06
N LEU A 51 -10.04 2.09 -12.27
CA LEU A 51 -9.38 3.36 -11.98
C LEU A 51 -8.24 3.21 -10.97
N LYS A 52 -8.36 2.26 -10.01
CA LYS A 52 -7.26 1.92 -9.10
C LYS A 52 -6.08 1.35 -9.86
N GLU A 53 -6.33 0.42 -10.79
CA GLU A 53 -5.28 -0.17 -11.61
C GLU A 53 -4.61 0.86 -12.51
N PHE A 54 -5.39 1.75 -13.13
CA PHE A 54 -4.85 2.89 -13.87
C PHE A 54 -3.93 3.75 -12.97
N ALA A 55 -4.39 4.13 -11.77
CA ALA A 55 -3.60 4.93 -10.86
C ALA A 55 -2.31 4.24 -10.41
N VAL A 56 -2.37 2.94 -10.07
CA VAL A 56 -1.18 2.17 -9.68
C VAL A 56 -0.20 2.06 -10.86
N ARG A 57 -0.68 1.83 -12.07
CA ARG A 57 0.17 1.72 -13.27
C ARG A 57 0.87 3.03 -13.60
N GLU A 58 0.14 4.13 -13.70
CA GLU A 58 0.68 5.41 -14.19
C GLU A 58 1.43 6.19 -13.10
N LEU A 59 0.96 6.12 -11.84
CA LEU A 59 1.50 6.91 -10.73
C LEU A 59 2.47 6.11 -9.85
N GLY A 60 2.47 4.77 -9.95
CA GLY A 60 3.32 3.91 -9.14
C GLY A 60 3.15 4.16 -7.64
N THR A 61 4.26 4.41 -6.95
CA THR A 61 4.27 4.73 -5.51
C THR A 61 3.77 6.14 -5.17
N SER A 62 3.51 6.97 -6.17
CA SER A 62 3.04 8.36 -6.05
C SER A 62 1.52 8.49 -6.15
N ASP A 63 0.78 7.39 -6.23
CA ASP A 63 -0.69 7.35 -6.24
C ASP A 63 -1.32 8.10 -5.05
N LYS A 64 -0.77 7.89 -3.84
CA LYS A 64 -1.28 8.44 -2.58
C LYS A 64 -1.10 9.96 -2.45
N PRO A 65 0.09 10.55 -2.67
CA PRO A 65 0.25 12.01 -2.58
C PRO A 65 -0.60 12.74 -3.63
N VAL A 66 -0.76 12.18 -4.84
CA VAL A 66 -1.63 12.75 -5.88
C VAL A 66 -3.08 12.75 -5.42
N LEU A 67 -3.58 11.64 -4.86
CA LEU A 67 -4.93 11.56 -4.32
C LEU A 67 -5.19 12.60 -3.22
N LEU A 68 -4.27 12.73 -2.26
CA LEU A 68 -4.40 13.69 -1.17
C LEU A 68 -4.40 15.14 -1.69
N ALA A 69 -3.59 15.45 -2.71
CA ALA A 69 -3.60 16.76 -3.35
C ALA A 69 -4.94 17.08 -4.04
N VAL A 70 -5.53 16.10 -4.75
CA VAL A 70 -6.85 16.25 -5.40
C VAL A 70 -7.94 16.49 -4.36
N ILE A 71 -7.96 15.73 -3.27
CA ILE A 71 -8.94 15.90 -2.18
C ILE A 71 -8.76 17.25 -1.51
N GLY A 72 -7.52 17.64 -1.18
CA GLY A 72 -7.22 18.94 -0.60
C GLY A 72 -7.67 20.10 -1.49
N GLY A 73 -7.44 20.00 -2.80
CA GLY A 73 -7.92 20.95 -3.80
C GLY A 73 -9.46 21.02 -3.86
N GLY A 74 -10.13 19.88 -3.83
CA GLY A 74 -11.60 19.80 -3.79
C GLY A 74 -12.21 20.45 -2.55
N VAL A 75 -11.63 20.17 -1.37
CA VAL A 75 -12.05 20.79 -0.10
C VAL A 75 -11.81 22.30 -0.12
N ALA A 76 -10.66 22.76 -0.62
CA ALA A 76 -10.37 24.19 -0.78
C ALA A 76 -11.38 24.87 -1.73
N GLY A 77 -11.74 24.22 -2.84
CA GLY A 77 -12.76 24.70 -3.76
C GLY A 77 -14.15 24.84 -3.13
N LEU A 78 -14.62 23.80 -2.42
CA LEU A 78 -15.89 23.83 -1.70
C LEU A 78 -15.90 24.86 -0.57
N ALA A 79 -14.78 25.01 0.14
CA ALA A 79 -14.60 26.03 1.16
C ALA A 79 -14.66 27.45 0.55
N ALA A 80 -14.04 27.66 -0.61
CA ALA A 80 -14.11 28.92 -1.34
C ALA A 80 -15.55 29.25 -1.75
N ILE A 81 -16.29 28.29 -2.31
CA ILE A 81 -17.70 28.44 -2.67
C ILE A 81 -18.55 28.79 -1.45
N THR A 82 -18.35 28.06 -0.34
CA THR A 82 -19.04 28.32 0.94
C THR A 82 -18.75 29.73 1.44
N GLY A 83 -17.50 30.17 1.38
CA GLY A 83 -17.09 31.51 1.76
C GLY A 83 -17.71 32.61 0.88
N VAL A 84 -17.78 32.41 -0.44
CA VAL A 84 -18.48 33.32 -1.38
C VAL A 84 -19.97 33.37 -1.08
N ALA A 85 -20.62 32.22 -0.86
CA ALA A 85 -22.04 32.16 -0.53
C ALA A 85 -22.34 32.84 0.81
N ALA A 86 -21.44 32.69 1.79
CA ALA A 86 -21.56 33.29 3.12
C ALA A 86 -21.50 34.82 3.12
N THR A 87 -20.89 35.46 2.10
CA THR A 87 -20.96 36.93 1.96
C THR A 87 -22.35 37.40 1.55
N ARG A 88 -23.16 36.53 0.93
CA ARG A 88 -24.54 36.83 0.51
C ARG A 88 -25.57 36.37 1.54
N ARG A 89 -25.39 35.18 2.13
CA ARG A 89 -26.31 34.56 3.09
C ARG A 89 -25.53 33.92 4.23
N ARG A 90 -25.62 34.47 5.44
CA ARG A 90 -24.89 33.93 6.61
C ARG A 90 -25.26 32.49 6.97
N ALA A 91 -26.48 32.05 6.64
CA ALA A 91 -26.90 30.65 6.79
C ALA A 91 -26.06 29.66 5.95
N ALA A 92 -25.34 30.13 4.92
CA ALA A 92 -24.46 29.28 4.14
C ALA A 92 -23.25 28.74 4.94
N ILE A 93 -22.85 29.40 6.04
CA ILE A 93 -21.72 28.97 6.88
C ILE A 93 -22.02 27.62 7.54
N PRO A 94 -23.05 27.49 8.41
CA PRO A 94 -23.36 26.22 9.05
C PRO A 94 -23.75 25.13 8.04
N VAL A 95 -24.40 25.49 6.93
CA VAL A 95 -24.74 24.52 5.87
C VAL A 95 -23.48 23.98 5.19
N GLY A 96 -22.60 24.84 4.68
CA GLY A 96 -21.41 24.40 3.93
C GLY A 96 -20.40 23.67 4.81
N THR A 97 -20.15 24.17 6.01
CA THR A 97 -19.23 23.51 6.97
C THR A 97 -19.83 22.24 7.55
N GLY A 98 -21.15 22.22 7.81
CA GLY A 98 -21.87 21.02 8.22
C GLY A 98 -21.85 19.92 7.16
N LEU A 99 -22.03 20.27 5.88
CA LEU A 99 -21.92 19.30 4.78
C LEU A 99 -20.50 18.72 4.66
N LEU A 100 -19.46 19.56 4.70
CA LEU A 100 -18.07 19.09 4.68
C LEU A 100 -17.75 18.21 5.90
N GLY A 101 -18.23 18.58 7.08
CA GLY A 101 -18.12 17.77 8.30
C GLY A 101 -18.85 16.44 8.17
N ALA A 102 -20.07 16.43 7.64
CA ALA A 102 -20.84 15.21 7.43
C ALA A 102 -20.15 14.24 6.46
N VAL A 103 -19.54 14.75 5.38
CA VAL A 103 -18.72 13.94 4.47
C VAL A 103 -17.51 13.35 5.19
N GLY A 104 -16.79 14.16 5.99
CA GLY A 104 -15.66 13.68 6.78
C GLY A 104 -16.04 12.61 7.82
N VAL A 105 -17.16 12.80 8.51
CA VAL A 105 -17.70 11.82 9.47
C VAL A 105 -18.15 10.54 8.78
N ALA A 106 -18.89 10.66 7.67
CA ALA A 106 -19.32 9.51 6.89
C ALA A 106 -18.12 8.70 6.36
N ALA A 107 -17.07 9.40 5.91
CA ALA A 107 -15.83 8.78 5.47
C ALA A 107 -15.06 8.09 6.61
N ALA A 108 -15.03 8.69 7.81
CA ALA A 108 -14.40 8.07 8.97
C ALA A 108 -15.15 6.82 9.42
N LEU A 109 -16.49 6.87 9.45
CA LEU A 109 -17.34 5.77 9.92
C LEU A 109 -17.55 4.66 8.90
N SER A 110 -17.27 4.89 7.61
CA SER A 110 -17.33 3.84 6.57
C SER A 110 -16.11 2.91 6.56
N ARG A 111 -15.07 3.24 7.33
CA ARG A 111 -13.82 2.46 7.37
C ARG A 111 -14.04 1.12 8.09
N PRO A 112 -13.41 0.02 7.62
CA PRO A 112 -13.59 -1.31 8.22
C PRO A 112 -13.23 -1.42 9.71
N ALA A 113 -12.28 -0.61 10.19
CA ALA A 113 -11.87 -0.55 11.60
C ALA A 113 -12.33 0.75 12.32
N ALA A 114 -13.40 1.38 11.82
CA ALA A 114 -13.89 2.63 12.37
C ALA A 114 -14.41 2.49 13.80
N THR A 115 -14.06 3.46 14.63
CA THR A 115 -14.64 3.70 15.95
C THR A 115 -15.32 5.07 15.95
N LEU A 116 -16.21 5.31 16.91
CA LEU A 116 -16.84 6.63 17.07
C LEU A 116 -15.82 7.75 17.30
N LEU A 117 -14.64 7.42 17.84
CA LEU A 117 -13.55 8.37 18.05
C LEU A 117 -12.95 8.87 16.72
N ASP A 118 -13.03 8.09 15.64
CA ASP A 118 -12.48 8.48 14.34
C ASP A 118 -13.32 9.60 13.67
N ALA A 119 -14.56 9.82 14.10
CA ALA A 119 -15.39 10.93 13.65
C ALA A 119 -15.03 12.27 14.32
N VAL A 120 -14.36 12.25 15.48
CA VAL A 120 -14.08 13.45 16.30
C VAL A 120 -13.23 14.47 15.55
N PRO A 121 -12.12 14.11 14.86
CA PRO A 121 -11.34 15.07 14.08
C PRO A 121 -12.16 15.74 12.98
N ALA A 122 -13.01 15.00 12.26
CA ALA A 122 -13.85 15.57 11.20
C ALA A 122 -14.89 16.57 11.75
N LEU A 123 -15.53 16.24 12.88
CA LEU A 123 -16.46 17.16 13.56
C LEU A 123 -15.73 18.42 14.05
N LEU A 124 -14.55 18.25 14.67
CA LEU A 124 -13.73 19.37 15.12
C LEU A 124 -13.36 20.29 13.96
N ALA A 125 -12.93 19.73 12.83
CA ALA A 125 -12.59 20.49 11.63
C ALA A 125 -13.77 21.35 11.15
N ALA A 126 -14.97 20.75 11.07
CA ALA A 126 -16.17 21.44 10.61
C ALA A 126 -16.61 22.57 11.55
N VAL A 127 -16.62 22.32 12.86
CA VAL A 127 -16.98 23.31 13.88
C VAL A 127 -16.00 24.49 13.85
N LEU A 128 -14.70 24.21 13.88
CA LEU A 128 -13.67 25.26 13.86
C LEU A 128 -13.67 26.04 12.55
N ALA A 129 -13.85 25.37 11.41
CA ALA A 129 -14.00 26.05 10.13
C ALA A 129 -15.24 26.97 10.12
N GLY A 130 -16.36 26.52 10.66
CA GLY A 130 -17.59 27.32 10.77
C GLY A 130 -17.41 28.55 11.66
N LEU A 131 -16.80 28.38 12.83
CA LEU A 131 -16.52 29.47 13.78
C LEU A 131 -15.52 30.47 13.19
N SER A 132 -14.43 29.99 12.58
CA SER A 132 -13.42 30.82 11.90
C SER A 132 -14.04 31.63 10.76
N LEU A 133 -14.84 30.98 9.90
CA LEU A 133 -15.50 31.65 8.79
C LEU A 133 -16.51 32.70 9.27
N TRP A 134 -17.30 32.36 10.29
CA TRP A 134 -18.22 33.31 10.90
C TRP A 134 -17.48 34.51 11.50
N TRP A 135 -16.38 34.29 12.21
CA TRP A 135 -15.56 35.35 12.80
C TRP A 135 -14.91 36.26 11.73
N LEU A 136 -14.41 35.67 10.64
CA LEU A 136 -13.85 36.42 9.50
C LEU A 136 -14.91 37.29 8.81
N LEU A 137 -16.12 36.77 8.63
CA LEU A 137 -17.22 37.46 7.94
C LEU A 137 -18.09 38.32 8.89
N ARG A 138 -17.84 38.29 10.20
CA ARG A 138 -18.52 39.13 11.18
C ARG A 138 -18.00 40.56 11.06
N GLN A 139 -18.64 41.34 10.21
CA GLN A 139 -18.56 42.80 10.27
C GLN A 139 -19.37 43.32 11.46
N ARG A 140 -18.73 44.14 12.30
CA ARG A 140 -19.42 45.04 13.24
C ARG A 140 -20.12 46.10 12.39
N GLY A 141 -21.45 46.11 12.40
CA GLY A 141 -22.17 47.33 12.12
C GLY A 141 -21.77 48.40 13.15
N ARG A 142 -21.59 49.64 12.66
CA ARG A 142 -21.31 50.91 13.36
C ARG A 142 -19.85 51.40 13.30
N ALA A 143 -19.56 52.15 12.23
CA ALA A 143 -19.33 53.60 12.34
C ALA A 143 -19.64 54.22 10.96
N ALA A 144 -20.74 54.95 10.88
CA ALA A 144 -20.97 55.86 9.76
C ALA A 144 -20.01 57.05 9.94
N THR A 145 -19.08 57.24 9.00
CA THR A 145 -18.82 58.50 8.26
C THR A 145 -17.60 58.34 7.35
N THR A 146 -17.85 58.56 6.05
CA THR A 146 -16.98 59.16 5.02
C THR A 146 -15.49 58.85 5.00
N VAL A 147 -15.05 58.00 4.04
CA VAL A 147 -14.08 58.23 2.93
C VAL A 147 -14.04 56.91 2.13
N PRO A 148 -14.01 56.90 0.77
CA PRO A 148 -13.80 55.69 0.01
C PRO A 148 -12.35 55.23 0.22
N ASP A 149 -12.14 54.28 1.12
CA ASP A 149 -10.84 53.61 1.27
C ASP A 149 -10.74 52.53 0.18
N ASP A 150 -10.03 52.84 -0.91
CA ASP A 150 -9.55 51.85 -1.90
C ASP A 150 -8.50 50.88 -1.28
N GLY A 151 -8.20 51.03 0.01
CA GLY A 151 -7.32 50.19 0.79
C GLY A 151 -7.84 48.77 1.04
N VAL A 152 -6.87 47.86 1.11
CA VAL A 152 -7.07 46.52 1.64
C VAL A 152 -7.52 46.63 3.11
N ASP A 153 -8.64 45.98 3.47
CA ASP A 153 -9.17 45.98 4.84
C ASP A 153 -8.13 45.35 5.79
N ARG A 154 -7.35 46.21 6.45
CA ARG A 154 -6.22 45.81 7.31
C ARG A 154 -6.67 44.86 8.41
N ARG A 155 -7.89 45.02 8.92
CA ARG A 155 -8.43 44.15 9.98
C ARG A 155 -8.73 42.76 9.44
N LEU A 156 -9.32 42.66 8.25
CA LEU A 156 -9.52 41.37 7.59
C LEU A 156 -8.18 40.67 7.31
N VAL A 157 -7.20 41.41 6.78
CA VAL A 157 -5.85 40.86 6.55
C VAL A 157 -5.24 40.34 7.84
N LEU A 158 -5.26 41.12 8.93
CA LEU A 158 -4.74 40.69 10.23
C LEU A 158 -5.44 39.42 10.74
N ARG A 159 -6.76 39.31 10.61
CA ARG A 159 -7.51 38.11 11.02
C ARG A 159 -7.17 36.89 10.17
N LEU A 160 -7.05 37.06 8.86
CA LEU A 160 -6.62 36.00 7.93
C LEU A 160 -5.20 35.55 8.25
N SER A 161 -4.27 36.48 8.47
CA SER A 161 -2.89 36.20 8.86
C SER A 161 -2.82 35.47 10.20
N LEU A 162 -3.64 35.86 11.19
CA LEU A 162 -3.69 35.19 12.49
C LEU A 162 -4.16 33.73 12.37
N LEU A 163 -5.25 33.48 11.62
CA LEU A 163 -5.73 32.12 11.41
C LEU A 163 -4.77 31.28 10.58
N ALA A 164 -4.16 31.86 9.55
CA ALA A 164 -3.15 31.18 8.74
C ALA A 164 -1.91 30.84 9.57
N ALA A 165 -1.43 31.77 10.40
CA ALA A 165 -0.31 31.52 11.31
C ALA A 165 -0.64 30.47 12.37
N GLY A 166 -1.84 30.52 12.96
CA GLY A 166 -2.32 29.51 13.90
C GLY A 166 -2.44 28.13 13.25
N ALA A 167 -2.98 28.04 12.04
CA ALA A 167 -3.03 26.81 11.25
C ALA A 167 -1.62 26.27 10.96
N GLY A 168 -0.69 27.14 10.56
CA GLY A 168 0.71 26.78 10.36
C GLY A 168 1.38 26.25 11.63
N ALA A 169 1.14 26.87 12.78
CA ALA A 169 1.65 26.40 14.07
C ALA A 169 1.04 25.04 14.49
N MET A 170 -0.26 24.85 14.31
CA MET A 170 -0.93 23.57 14.58
C MET A 170 -0.42 22.46 13.65
N GLN A 171 -0.22 22.75 12.37
CA GLN A 171 0.38 21.81 11.43
C GLN A 171 1.81 21.47 11.83
N ALA A 172 2.63 22.45 12.23
CA ALA A 172 3.99 22.22 12.72
C ALA A 172 4.02 21.36 13.99
N ALA A 173 3.12 21.62 14.94
CA ALA A 173 2.95 20.80 16.12
C ALA A 173 2.53 19.36 15.75
N GLY A 174 1.57 19.20 14.83
CA GLY A 174 1.11 17.91 14.34
C GLY A 174 2.23 17.11 13.69
N MET A 175 3.02 17.74 12.82
CA MET A 175 4.22 17.14 12.21
C MET A 175 5.25 16.75 13.26
N THR A 176 5.42 17.55 14.31
CA THR A 176 6.34 17.23 15.42
C THR A 176 5.87 16.00 16.21
N VAL A 177 4.57 15.94 16.56
CA VAL A 177 3.98 14.78 17.25
C VAL A 177 4.08 13.52 16.40
N SER A 178 3.73 13.62 15.11
CA SER A 178 3.87 12.52 14.16
C SER A 178 5.33 12.09 14.05
N GLY A 179 6.28 13.00 13.85
CA GLY A 179 7.71 12.69 13.78
C GLY A 179 8.26 12.06 15.06
N GLN A 180 7.78 12.47 16.24
CA GLN A 180 8.13 11.80 17.51
C GLN A 180 7.65 10.34 17.54
N ARG A 181 6.45 10.05 17.01
CA ARG A 181 5.94 8.68 16.88
C ARG A 181 6.71 7.86 15.84
N GLU A 182 7.08 8.47 14.72
CA GLU A 182 7.93 7.82 13.71
C GLU A 182 9.28 7.45 14.31
N ASN A 183 9.91 8.38 15.02
CA ASN A 183 11.16 8.14 15.74
C ASN A 183 10.99 7.10 16.84
N ALA A 184 9.83 7.01 17.50
CA ALA A 184 9.57 5.98 18.52
C ALA A 184 9.44 4.59 17.89
N ALA A 185 8.67 4.44 16.80
CA ALA A 185 8.55 3.18 16.08
C ALA A 185 9.88 2.75 15.43
N GLY A 186 10.61 3.70 14.84
CA GLY A 186 11.95 3.48 14.29
C GLY A 186 12.95 3.02 15.37
N ARG A 187 13.02 3.71 16.52
CA ARG A 187 13.85 3.30 17.65
C ARG A 187 13.45 1.93 18.21
N SER A 188 12.15 1.65 18.30
CA SER A 188 11.65 0.35 18.76
C SER A 188 12.06 -0.77 17.79
N ARG A 189 12.00 -0.49 16.48
CA ARG A 189 12.51 -1.39 15.44
C ARG A 189 14.01 -1.63 15.57
N GLU A 190 14.81 -0.58 15.73
CA GLU A 190 16.27 -0.67 15.90
C GLU A 190 16.69 -1.37 17.20
N ALA A 191 15.85 -1.31 18.24
CA ALA A 191 16.09 -2.01 19.50
C ALA A 191 15.79 -3.51 19.42
N ILE A 192 15.01 -3.98 18.44
CA ILE A 192 14.71 -5.40 18.29
C ILE A 192 15.99 -6.16 17.92
N ARG A 193 16.16 -7.30 18.58
CA ARG A 193 17.16 -8.31 18.22
C ARG A 193 16.39 -9.54 17.78
N LEU A 194 16.54 -9.90 16.51
CA LEU A 194 15.91 -11.09 15.98
C LEU A 194 16.63 -12.33 16.53
N PRO A 195 15.91 -13.33 17.05
CA PRO A 195 16.47 -14.63 17.38
C PRO A 195 17.03 -15.31 16.13
N ALA A 196 18.00 -16.21 16.34
CA ALA A 196 18.43 -17.10 15.27
C ALA A 196 17.27 -18.02 14.84
N ALA A 197 17.23 -18.36 13.55
CA ALA A 197 16.28 -19.33 13.04
C ALA A 197 16.57 -20.72 13.63
N ALA A 198 15.53 -21.41 14.09
CA ALA A 198 15.61 -22.82 14.45
C ALA A 198 15.84 -23.69 13.20
N ASP A 199 15.34 -23.23 12.05
CA ASP A 199 15.57 -23.82 10.73
C ASP A 199 16.00 -22.69 9.76
N PRO A 200 17.32 -22.49 9.58
CA PRO A 200 17.87 -21.40 8.79
C PRO A 200 17.66 -21.60 7.28
N ALA A 201 17.67 -20.51 6.53
CA ALA A 201 17.58 -20.58 5.08
C ALA A 201 18.79 -21.34 4.53
N ARG A 202 18.55 -22.14 3.49
CA ARG A 202 19.64 -22.78 2.75
C ARG A 202 20.55 -21.71 2.15
N GLN A 203 21.84 -22.04 2.04
CA GLN A 203 22.76 -21.17 1.31
C GLN A 203 22.31 -21.08 -0.16
N LEU A 204 22.41 -19.87 -0.71
CA LEU A 204 22.13 -19.68 -2.14
C LEU A 204 23.12 -20.51 -2.96
N PRO A 205 22.67 -21.21 -4.01
CA PRO A 205 23.57 -21.97 -4.86
C PRO A 205 24.67 -21.11 -5.47
N THR A 206 25.86 -21.69 -5.65
CA THR A 206 26.95 -21.06 -6.40
C THR A 206 26.49 -20.79 -7.83
N GLY A 207 26.75 -19.58 -8.35
CA GLY A 207 26.38 -19.19 -9.72
C GLY A 207 25.07 -18.41 -9.86
N VAL A 208 24.36 -18.16 -8.76
CA VAL A 208 23.30 -17.12 -8.72
C VAL A 208 23.92 -15.76 -9.08
N ALA A 209 23.24 -14.97 -9.93
CA ALA A 209 23.74 -13.66 -10.34
C ALA A 209 23.58 -12.62 -9.23
N ALA A 210 24.32 -11.51 -9.34
CA ALA A 210 24.08 -10.32 -8.54
C ALA A 210 22.60 -9.90 -8.61
N GLU A 211 22.09 -9.24 -7.57
CA GLU A 211 20.69 -8.77 -7.47
C GLU A 211 19.63 -9.88 -7.33
N PHE A 212 20.02 -11.13 -7.00
CA PHE A 212 19.04 -12.17 -6.66
C PHE A 212 18.16 -11.80 -5.47
N THR A 213 18.75 -11.21 -4.44
CA THR A 213 18.02 -10.67 -3.29
C THR A 213 17.75 -9.20 -3.54
N THR A 214 16.48 -8.81 -3.52
CA THR A 214 16.05 -7.42 -3.60
C THR A 214 16.32 -6.72 -2.27
N PRO A 215 17.10 -5.63 -2.26
CA PRO A 215 17.33 -4.84 -1.05
C PRO A 215 16.02 -4.34 -0.44
N SER A 216 15.91 -4.35 0.90
CA SER A 216 14.67 -3.99 1.60
C SER A 216 14.18 -2.57 1.29
N GLY A 217 15.11 -1.62 1.05
CA GLY A 217 14.78 -0.23 0.71
C GLY A 217 14.27 -0.02 -0.73
N THR A 218 14.52 -0.96 -1.64
CA THR A 218 14.04 -0.92 -3.03
C THR A 218 12.97 -1.98 -3.32
N PHE A 219 12.63 -2.80 -2.33
CA PHE A 219 11.54 -3.75 -2.43
C PHE A 219 10.21 -3.01 -2.64
N TYR A 220 9.45 -3.43 -3.66
CA TYR A 220 8.25 -2.70 -4.08
C TYR A 220 7.24 -2.54 -2.92
N ARG A 221 6.51 -1.40 -2.93
CA ARG A 221 5.44 -1.13 -1.96
C ARG A 221 4.12 -0.92 -2.69
N VAL A 222 3.19 -1.86 -2.51
CA VAL A 222 1.79 -1.72 -2.91
C VAL A 222 0.92 -2.05 -1.70
N ASP A 223 0.07 -1.11 -1.32
CA ASP A 223 -0.90 -1.22 -0.22
C ASP A 223 -1.93 -0.08 -0.30
N THR A 224 -3.00 -0.22 0.48
CA THR A 224 -4.09 0.76 0.61
C THR A 224 -3.84 1.79 1.72
N ALA A 225 -2.74 1.69 2.47
CA ALA A 225 -2.47 2.55 3.61
C ALA A 225 -1.98 3.91 3.12
N LEU A 226 -2.73 4.98 3.40
CA LEU A 226 -2.34 6.34 3.02
C LEU A 226 -1.15 6.84 3.84
N ASN A 227 -1.08 6.42 5.11
CA ASN A 227 0.05 6.62 6.00
C ASN A 227 0.56 5.26 6.45
N VAL A 228 1.89 5.10 6.51
CA VAL A 228 2.50 3.84 6.98
C VAL A 228 2.20 3.68 8.48
N PRO A 229 1.54 2.58 8.91
CA PRO A 229 1.30 2.32 10.32
C PRO A 229 2.59 2.31 11.15
N ARG A 230 2.56 3.02 12.27
CA ARG A 230 3.65 3.11 13.25
C ARG A 230 3.24 2.32 14.49
N VAL A 231 3.50 1.02 14.47
CA VAL A 231 3.04 0.08 15.49
C VAL A 231 4.11 -0.09 16.57
N ASP A 232 3.72 0.06 17.83
CA ASP A 232 4.56 -0.28 18.98
C ASP A 232 4.56 -1.80 19.19
N PRO A 233 5.70 -2.50 19.06
CA PRO A 233 5.77 -3.96 19.20
C PRO A 233 5.42 -4.43 20.62
N SER A 234 5.59 -3.61 21.66
CA SER A 234 5.28 -3.99 23.04
C SER A 234 3.77 -4.04 23.32
N ALA A 235 3.01 -3.17 22.65
CA ALA A 235 1.56 -3.10 22.72
C ALA A 235 0.86 -3.97 21.67
N TRP A 236 1.57 -4.39 20.62
CA TRP A 236 1.02 -5.20 19.56
C TRP A 236 0.55 -6.58 20.06
N ARG A 237 -0.59 -7.03 19.54
CA ARG A 237 -1.19 -8.34 19.81
C ARG A 237 -1.72 -8.95 18.52
N LEU A 238 -1.66 -10.27 18.44
CA LEU A 238 -2.29 -11.09 17.41
C LEU A 238 -3.36 -11.98 18.03
N ARG A 239 -4.60 -11.82 17.59
CA ARG A 239 -5.70 -12.74 17.95
C ARG A 239 -5.89 -13.80 16.87
N ILE A 240 -5.95 -15.07 17.26
CA ILE A 240 -6.32 -16.19 16.37
C ILE A 240 -7.62 -16.79 16.91
N HIS A 241 -8.70 -16.76 16.12
CA HIS A 241 -10.04 -17.12 16.58
C HIS A 241 -10.96 -17.59 15.44
N GLY A 242 -12.26 -17.75 15.72
CA GLY A 242 -13.28 -18.21 14.78
C GLY A 242 -13.47 -19.73 14.85
N MET A 243 -13.40 -20.41 13.71
CA MET A 243 -13.49 -21.87 13.58
C MET A 243 -12.22 -22.57 14.07
N VAL A 244 -11.89 -22.40 15.36
CA VAL A 244 -10.75 -23.02 16.06
C VAL A 244 -11.20 -23.69 17.36
N GLY A 245 -10.46 -24.68 17.84
CA GLY A 245 -10.72 -25.36 19.11
C GLY A 245 -10.36 -24.50 20.32
N ARG A 246 -9.34 -23.65 20.19
CA ARG A 246 -8.91 -22.72 21.24
C ARG A 246 -8.47 -21.39 20.63
N GLU A 247 -9.17 -20.32 20.98
CA GLU A 247 -8.73 -18.97 20.65
C GLU A 247 -7.47 -18.61 21.44
N VAL A 248 -6.55 -17.89 20.81
CA VAL A 248 -5.33 -17.41 21.44
C VAL A 248 -5.06 -15.95 21.11
N GLU A 249 -4.42 -15.26 22.05
CA GLU A 249 -3.84 -13.94 21.85
C GLU A 249 -2.33 -14.02 22.10
N LEU A 250 -1.53 -13.59 21.13
CA LEU A 250 -0.07 -13.65 21.17
C LEU A 250 0.51 -12.24 21.10
N SER A 251 1.45 -11.94 21.99
CA SER A 251 2.26 -10.73 21.90
C SER A 251 3.42 -10.89 20.91
N PHE A 252 4.07 -9.79 20.54
CA PHE A 252 5.27 -9.84 19.71
C PHE A 252 6.40 -10.61 20.41
N ALA A 253 6.52 -10.47 21.73
CA ALA A 253 7.50 -11.22 22.52
C ALA A 253 7.24 -12.73 22.49
N ASP A 254 5.98 -13.16 22.50
CA ASP A 254 5.62 -14.59 22.37
C ASP A 254 6.06 -15.14 21.02
N LEU A 255 5.95 -14.35 19.94
CA LEU A 255 6.40 -14.77 18.61
C LEU A 255 7.93 -14.90 18.52
N LEU A 256 8.68 -13.99 19.15
CA LEU A 256 10.14 -14.08 19.21
C LEU A 256 10.65 -15.31 19.98
N GLN A 257 9.84 -15.86 20.89
CA GLN A 257 10.21 -17.06 21.66
C GLN A 257 9.86 -18.37 20.95
N ARG A 258 9.18 -18.32 19.80
CA ARG A 258 8.78 -19.51 19.04
C ARG A 258 9.91 -19.98 18.11
N PRO A 259 9.92 -21.27 17.71
CA PRO A 259 10.83 -21.76 16.69
C PRO A 259 10.62 -21.01 15.37
N LEU A 260 11.63 -20.22 14.96
CA LEU A 260 11.58 -19.44 13.73
C LEU A 260 12.13 -20.25 12.55
N ILE A 261 11.50 -20.12 11.40
CA ILE A 261 12.03 -20.57 10.11
C ILE A 261 12.56 -19.37 9.34
N GLU A 262 13.60 -19.59 8.54
CA GLU A 262 14.12 -18.60 7.62
C GLU A 262 14.10 -19.13 6.19
N ARG A 263 13.55 -18.35 5.23
CA ARG A 263 13.38 -18.77 3.84
C ARG A 263 13.58 -17.62 2.87
N ASP A 264 14.21 -17.90 1.73
CA ASP A 264 14.19 -16.99 0.57
C ASP A 264 12.87 -17.20 -0.18
N ILE A 265 12.06 -16.14 -0.31
CA ILE A 265 10.74 -16.17 -0.95
C ILE A 265 10.58 -14.95 -1.86
N THR A 266 10.12 -15.19 -3.09
CA THR A 266 9.68 -14.13 -3.99
C THR A 266 8.27 -13.69 -3.61
N LEU A 267 8.04 -12.39 -3.44
CA LEU A 267 6.70 -11.83 -3.28
C LEU A 267 6.25 -11.21 -4.60
N ASN A 268 5.01 -11.50 -4.99
CA ASN A 268 4.39 -10.98 -6.20
C ASN A 268 3.15 -10.15 -5.87
N CYS A 269 3.02 -8.97 -6.47
CA CYS A 269 1.76 -8.22 -6.46
C CYS A 269 0.85 -8.73 -7.58
N VAL A 270 -0.46 -8.82 -7.32
CA VAL A 270 -1.42 -9.15 -8.38
C VAL A 270 -1.48 -8.05 -9.44
N SER A 271 -1.30 -6.79 -9.04
CA SER A 271 -1.26 -5.62 -9.94
C SER A 271 0.02 -5.56 -10.79
N ASN A 272 0.90 -6.56 -10.73
CA ASN A 272 2.08 -6.59 -11.59
C ASN A 272 1.66 -6.83 -13.04
N GLU A 273 1.94 -5.88 -13.91
CA GLU A 273 1.72 -6.05 -15.35
C GLU A 273 2.76 -6.99 -15.96
N VAL A 274 2.53 -7.42 -17.21
CA VAL A 274 3.55 -8.12 -18.00
C VAL A 274 4.79 -7.23 -18.10
N GLY A 275 5.93 -7.73 -17.59
CA GLY A 275 7.18 -6.98 -17.53
C GLY A 275 7.27 -5.96 -16.38
N GLY A 276 6.27 -5.90 -15.49
CA GLY A 276 6.17 -4.91 -14.44
C GLY A 276 7.16 -5.10 -13.27
N PRO A 277 7.28 -4.08 -12.39
CA PRO A 277 8.27 -4.05 -11.32
C PRO A 277 7.79 -4.63 -9.98
N TYR A 278 6.52 -5.05 -9.85
CA TYR A 278 5.93 -5.43 -8.56
C TYR A 278 6.17 -6.90 -8.21
N VAL A 279 7.44 -7.29 -8.23
CA VAL A 279 7.97 -8.59 -7.82
C VAL A 279 9.35 -8.41 -7.21
N GLY A 280 9.65 -9.12 -6.13
CA GLY A 280 10.96 -9.07 -5.48
C GLY A 280 11.23 -10.31 -4.64
N THR A 281 12.50 -10.70 -4.50
CA THR A 281 12.92 -11.82 -3.65
C THR A 281 13.63 -11.32 -2.41
N ALA A 282 13.25 -11.81 -1.25
CA ALA A 282 13.89 -11.47 0.01
C ALA A 282 14.02 -12.71 0.90
N ARG A 283 14.93 -12.62 1.86
CA ARG A 283 15.04 -13.59 2.96
C ARG A 283 14.09 -13.19 4.07
N TRP A 284 13.20 -14.09 4.48
CA TRP A 284 12.19 -13.83 5.50
C TRP A 284 12.44 -14.70 6.70
N LEU A 285 12.31 -14.13 7.89
CA LEU A 285 12.40 -14.82 9.17
C LEU A 285 11.05 -14.72 9.88
N GLY A 286 10.48 -15.84 10.32
CA GLY A 286 9.15 -15.83 10.92
C GLY A 286 8.73 -17.11 11.63
N VAL A 287 7.58 -17.04 12.28
CA VAL A 287 6.94 -18.20 12.92
C VAL A 287 6.14 -18.97 11.86
N PRO A 288 6.34 -20.29 11.72
CA PRO A 288 5.53 -21.11 10.80
C PRO A 288 4.05 -21.06 11.17
N LEU A 289 3.20 -20.58 10.26
CA LEU A 289 1.77 -20.45 10.50
C LEU A 289 1.11 -21.82 10.70
N ALA A 290 1.55 -22.83 9.96
CA ALA A 290 1.03 -24.19 10.07
C ALA A 290 1.18 -24.78 11.49
N ALA A 291 2.22 -24.40 12.23
CA ALA A 291 2.41 -24.83 13.61
C ALA A 291 1.38 -24.18 14.55
N LEU A 292 1.14 -22.87 14.38
CA LEU A 292 0.13 -22.14 15.14
C LEU A 292 -1.28 -22.64 14.86
N LEU A 293 -1.62 -22.88 13.59
CA LEU A 293 -2.94 -23.40 13.20
C LEU A 293 -3.21 -24.79 13.78
N ARG A 294 -2.19 -25.66 13.86
CA ARG A 294 -2.30 -26.95 14.54
C ARG A 294 -2.45 -26.81 16.05
N GLU A 295 -1.77 -25.84 16.67
CA GLU A 295 -1.86 -25.56 18.12
C GLU A 295 -3.27 -25.07 18.53
N VAL A 296 -3.90 -24.20 17.74
CA VAL A 296 -5.26 -23.70 18.01
C VAL A 296 -6.35 -24.69 17.63
N GLY A 297 -6.01 -25.68 16.78
CA GLY A 297 -6.90 -26.73 16.31
C GLY A 297 -7.97 -26.20 15.37
N VAL A 298 -7.65 -26.05 14.08
CA VAL A 298 -8.63 -25.64 13.06
C VAL A 298 -9.82 -26.62 13.03
N GLN A 299 -11.04 -26.10 13.13
CA GLN A 299 -12.24 -26.93 13.12
C GLN A 299 -12.54 -27.48 11.71
N PRO A 300 -13.16 -28.66 11.60
CA PRO A 300 -13.62 -29.18 10.32
C PRO A 300 -14.55 -28.17 9.61
N GLY A 301 -14.37 -28.01 8.30
CA GLY A 301 -15.15 -27.10 7.47
C GLY A 301 -14.59 -25.68 7.33
N ALA A 302 -13.60 -25.28 8.13
CA ALA A 302 -12.91 -24.01 7.90
C ALA A 302 -12.06 -24.10 6.61
N ASP A 303 -12.32 -23.22 5.65
CA ASP A 303 -11.60 -23.19 4.37
C ASP A 303 -10.91 -21.85 4.09
N GLN A 304 -11.15 -20.82 4.91
CA GLN A 304 -10.56 -19.49 4.76
C GLN A 304 -9.93 -18.98 6.08
N ILE A 305 -8.74 -18.41 5.97
CA ILE A 305 -8.09 -17.58 6.99
C ILE A 305 -8.28 -16.13 6.57
N VAL A 306 -9.05 -15.36 7.35
CA VAL A 306 -9.19 -13.92 7.18
C VAL A 306 -8.14 -13.23 8.04
N ALA A 307 -7.11 -12.69 7.38
CA ALA A 307 -6.07 -11.93 8.05
C ALA A 307 -6.39 -10.43 8.02
N ARG A 308 -6.42 -9.78 9.19
CA ARG A 308 -6.78 -8.35 9.32
C ARG A 308 -5.61 -7.51 9.81
N SER A 309 -5.36 -6.40 9.12
CA SER A 309 -4.34 -5.42 9.51
C SER A 309 -4.83 -4.50 10.63
N VAL A 310 -3.91 -3.78 11.27
CA VAL A 310 -4.21 -2.70 12.24
C VAL A 310 -5.18 -1.63 11.73
N GLU A 311 -5.29 -1.47 10.40
CA GLU A 311 -6.19 -0.50 9.76
C GLU A 311 -7.52 -1.12 9.30
N GLY A 312 -7.73 -2.41 9.57
CA GLY A 312 -8.95 -3.15 9.20
C GLY A 312 -8.94 -3.72 7.78
N MET A 313 -7.82 -3.63 7.05
CA MET A 313 -7.71 -4.27 5.74
C MET A 313 -7.73 -5.78 5.89
N THR A 314 -8.55 -6.48 5.10
CA THR A 314 -8.66 -7.94 5.13
C THR A 314 -8.13 -8.59 3.86
N ILE A 315 -7.42 -9.70 4.03
CA ILE A 315 -7.11 -10.64 2.95
C ILE A 315 -7.65 -12.03 3.34
N GLY A 316 -8.03 -12.82 2.34
CA GLY A 316 -8.48 -14.19 2.52
C GLY A 316 -7.45 -15.16 1.97
N THR A 317 -6.95 -16.06 2.80
CA THR A 317 -6.03 -17.14 2.41
C THR A 317 -6.72 -18.48 2.58
N PRO A 318 -6.69 -19.40 1.59
CA PRO A 318 -7.24 -20.74 1.81
C PRO A 318 -6.51 -21.46 2.95
N VAL A 319 -7.27 -22.05 3.89
CA VAL A 319 -6.70 -22.80 5.03
C VAL A 319 -5.79 -23.93 4.54
N VAL A 320 -6.22 -24.64 3.51
CA VAL A 320 -5.44 -25.73 2.89
C VAL A 320 -4.08 -25.26 2.42
N THR A 321 -3.98 -24.06 1.86
CA THR A 321 -2.73 -23.47 1.39
C THR A 321 -1.78 -23.15 2.54
N ALA A 322 -2.29 -22.79 3.72
CA ALA A 322 -1.46 -22.57 4.90
C ALA A 322 -0.96 -23.88 5.54
N LEU A 323 -1.55 -25.04 5.17
CA LEU A 323 -1.30 -26.35 5.77
C LEU A 323 -0.72 -27.39 4.80
N ASP A 324 -0.53 -27.06 3.52
CA ASP A 324 -0.07 -27.99 2.47
C ASP A 324 1.44 -28.30 2.49
N GLY A 325 2.12 -27.94 3.59
CA GLY A 325 3.56 -28.11 3.75
C GLY A 325 4.41 -26.99 3.17
N ARG A 326 3.82 -25.94 2.59
CA ARG A 326 4.58 -24.71 2.28
C ARG A 326 4.92 -23.92 3.55
N ASP A 327 6.02 -23.19 3.48
CA ASP A 327 6.52 -22.35 4.58
C ASP A 327 5.74 -21.03 4.68
N THR A 328 4.43 -21.13 4.91
CA THR A 328 3.60 -19.98 5.29
C THR A 328 4.01 -19.50 6.67
N MET A 329 4.23 -18.20 6.83
CA MET A 329 4.76 -17.65 8.08
C MET A 329 4.13 -16.33 8.50
N LEU A 330 4.21 -16.07 9.80
CA LEU A 330 4.17 -14.73 10.38
C LEU A 330 5.60 -14.20 10.42
N ALA A 331 5.98 -13.43 9.40
CA ALA A 331 7.30 -12.87 9.27
C ALA A 331 7.51 -11.71 10.26
N LEU A 332 8.68 -11.71 10.89
CA LEU A 332 9.17 -10.73 11.86
C LEU A 332 10.40 -9.97 11.32
N GLY A 333 11.15 -10.62 10.43
CA GLY A 333 12.36 -10.09 9.82
C GLY A 333 12.39 -10.24 8.29
N MET A 334 13.14 -9.34 7.65
CA MET A 334 13.38 -9.30 6.21
C MET A 334 14.84 -8.92 5.94
N ASN A 335 15.54 -9.77 5.19
CA ASN A 335 16.95 -9.64 4.83
C ASN A 335 17.87 -9.45 6.05
N GLY A 336 17.65 -10.25 7.10
CA GLY A 336 18.44 -10.24 8.33
C GLY A 336 18.10 -9.12 9.33
N GLU A 337 17.22 -8.20 8.96
CA GLU A 337 16.82 -7.06 9.79
C GLU A 337 15.35 -7.19 10.23
N PRO A 338 14.94 -6.57 11.35
CA PRO A 338 13.52 -6.41 11.66
C PRO A 338 12.78 -5.77 10.49
N LEU A 339 11.54 -6.21 10.24
CA LEU A 339 10.72 -5.74 9.13
C LEU A 339 10.78 -4.21 9.01
N PRO A 340 10.98 -3.66 7.81
CA PRO A 340 10.74 -2.23 7.58
C PRO A 340 9.30 -1.85 7.89
N LEU A 341 9.07 -0.59 8.30
CA LEU A 341 7.74 -0.10 8.68
C LEU A 341 6.77 -0.21 7.49
N GLU A 342 7.25 0.08 6.29
CA GLU A 342 6.54 0.01 5.01
C GLU A 342 6.14 -1.42 4.61
N HIS A 343 6.89 -2.40 5.12
CA HIS A 343 6.76 -3.81 4.76
C HIS A 343 6.05 -4.64 5.83
N GLY A 344 5.40 -3.98 6.80
CA GLY A 344 4.48 -4.64 7.72
C GLY A 344 4.98 -4.79 9.16
N PHE A 345 6.01 -4.05 9.58
CA PHE A 345 6.48 -4.08 10.97
C PHE A 345 5.34 -3.88 12.00
N PRO A 346 5.29 -4.65 13.09
CA PRO A 346 6.26 -5.66 13.51
C PRO A 346 6.05 -7.04 12.89
N VAL A 347 4.86 -7.33 12.37
CA VAL A 347 4.50 -8.66 11.86
C VAL A 347 3.69 -8.54 10.58
N ARG A 348 4.07 -9.34 9.58
CA ARG A 348 3.25 -9.59 8.39
C ARG A 348 2.99 -11.07 8.21
N MET A 349 1.85 -11.42 7.64
CA MET A 349 1.64 -12.73 7.05
C MET A 349 2.36 -12.82 5.70
N LEU A 350 2.87 -14.00 5.37
CA LEU A 350 3.50 -14.32 4.10
C LEU A 350 3.22 -15.77 3.70
N THR A 351 2.59 -15.96 2.54
CA THR A 351 2.23 -17.28 1.99
C THR A 351 2.89 -17.45 0.62
N PRO A 352 3.94 -18.28 0.50
CA PRO A 352 4.57 -18.55 -0.79
C PRO A 352 3.56 -19.03 -1.83
N GLY A 353 3.68 -18.57 -3.08
CA GLY A 353 2.80 -18.99 -4.17
C GLY A 353 1.45 -18.26 -4.27
N LEU A 354 1.14 -17.36 -3.34
CA LEU A 354 -0.01 -16.47 -3.45
C LEU A 354 0.42 -15.03 -3.73
N TYR A 355 -0.38 -14.33 -4.53
CA TYR A 355 -0.25 -12.89 -4.70
C TYR A 355 -0.50 -12.18 -3.36
N GLY A 356 0.12 -11.02 -3.17
CA GLY A 356 0.09 -10.32 -1.88
C GLY A 356 -1.31 -10.00 -1.35
N TYR A 357 -2.30 -9.81 -2.23
CA TYR A 357 -3.69 -9.51 -1.85
C TYR A 357 -4.45 -10.69 -1.22
N ALA A 358 -3.93 -11.91 -1.39
CA ALA A 358 -4.52 -13.15 -0.88
C ALA A 358 -3.62 -13.84 0.15
N GLY A 359 -2.30 -13.60 0.12
CA GLY A 359 -1.35 -14.34 0.96
C GLY A 359 -0.40 -13.52 1.83
N ALA A 360 -0.44 -12.17 1.82
CA ALA A 360 0.63 -11.38 2.42
C ALA A 360 0.18 -10.14 3.22
N CYS A 361 -0.66 -10.33 4.23
CA CYS A 361 -1.23 -9.26 5.06
C CYS A 361 -0.16 -8.51 5.84
N LYS A 362 0.00 -7.20 5.62
CA LYS A 362 0.92 -6.35 6.38
C LYS A 362 0.28 -5.84 7.66
N TRP A 363 1.09 -5.62 8.70
CA TRP A 363 0.63 -5.09 9.99
C TRP A 363 -0.50 -5.92 10.59
N VAL A 364 -0.37 -7.25 10.52
CA VAL A 364 -1.44 -8.18 10.89
C VAL A 364 -1.69 -8.12 12.40
N THR A 365 -2.96 -8.20 12.79
CA THR A 365 -3.41 -8.22 14.20
C THR A 365 -4.44 -9.30 14.49
N GLU A 366 -4.99 -9.92 13.46
CA GLU A 366 -6.02 -10.93 13.61
C GLU A 366 -5.93 -11.97 12.49
N LEU A 367 -6.14 -13.23 12.87
CA LEU A 367 -6.40 -14.35 11.97
C LEU A 367 -7.72 -14.99 12.41
N GLU A 368 -8.76 -14.82 11.59
CA GLU A 368 -10.08 -15.40 11.82
C GLU A 368 -10.25 -16.61 10.89
N LEU A 369 -10.48 -17.79 11.46
CA LEU A 369 -10.78 -19.00 10.70
C LEU A 369 -12.27 -19.02 10.40
N THR A 370 -12.63 -19.10 9.12
CA THR A 370 -14.00 -19.05 8.63
C THR A 370 -14.11 -19.79 7.29
N THR A 371 -15.16 -19.52 6.53
CA THR A 371 -15.36 -20.06 5.18
C THR A 371 -15.45 -18.95 4.13
N PHE A 372 -15.04 -19.24 2.89
CA PHE A 372 -15.22 -18.35 1.74
C PHE A 372 -16.70 -18.02 1.51
N ASP A 373 -17.63 -18.92 1.88
CA ASP A 373 -19.08 -18.68 1.79
C ASP A 373 -19.58 -17.66 2.82
N GLN A 374 -18.88 -17.50 3.94
CA GLN A 374 -19.27 -16.61 5.04
C GLN A 374 -18.57 -15.25 4.98
N PHE A 375 -17.41 -15.16 4.35
CA PHE A 375 -16.63 -13.92 4.38
C PHE A 375 -15.88 -13.60 3.07
N ASP A 376 -16.29 -12.49 2.45
CA ASP A 376 -15.52 -11.87 1.37
C ASP A 376 -14.48 -10.88 1.90
N ALA A 377 -13.21 -11.17 1.62
CA ALA A 377 -12.09 -10.28 1.89
C ALA A 377 -12.13 -9.02 1.01
N TYR A 378 -11.38 -7.97 1.41
CA TYR A 378 -11.48 -6.62 0.82
C TYR A 378 -11.44 -6.58 -0.71
N TRP A 379 -10.55 -7.35 -1.34
CA TRP A 379 -10.39 -7.38 -2.79
C TRP A 379 -11.39 -8.30 -3.49
N VAL A 380 -11.82 -9.37 -2.83
CA VAL A 380 -12.86 -10.28 -3.34
C VAL A 380 -14.19 -9.53 -3.50
N LYS A 381 -14.56 -8.70 -2.51
CA LYS A 381 -15.70 -7.76 -2.60
C LYS A 381 -15.64 -6.82 -3.80
N ARG A 382 -14.47 -6.66 -4.42
CA ARG A 382 -14.19 -5.77 -5.55
C ARG A 382 -13.93 -6.52 -6.85
N GLY A 383 -14.30 -7.80 -6.90
CA GLY A 383 -14.26 -8.64 -8.09
C GLY A 383 -12.93 -9.32 -8.37
N TRP A 384 -11.94 -9.23 -7.47
CA TRP A 384 -10.72 -10.02 -7.58
C TRP A 384 -11.00 -11.49 -7.25
N GLY A 385 -10.21 -12.40 -7.83
CA GLY A 385 -10.27 -13.83 -7.51
C GLY A 385 -10.10 -14.12 -6.02
N SER A 386 -10.69 -15.20 -5.52
CA SER A 386 -10.58 -15.56 -4.09
C SER A 386 -9.32 -16.34 -3.76
N GLN A 387 -8.71 -16.99 -4.75
CA GLN A 387 -7.56 -17.89 -4.55
C GLN A 387 -6.21 -17.18 -4.63
N GLY A 388 -6.08 -16.20 -5.55
CA GLY A 388 -4.87 -15.40 -5.71
C GLY A 388 -3.59 -16.18 -5.97
N THR A 389 -3.65 -17.31 -6.69
CA THR A 389 -2.46 -18.11 -7.02
C THR A 389 -1.57 -17.36 -8.01
N VAL A 390 -0.26 -17.34 -7.75
CA VAL A 390 0.71 -16.68 -8.66
C VAL A 390 0.79 -17.44 -9.99
N LYS A 391 0.61 -16.70 -11.09
CA LYS A 391 0.75 -17.23 -12.45
C LYS A 391 2.23 -17.38 -12.85
N THR A 392 2.48 -18.29 -13.78
CA THR A 392 3.79 -18.46 -14.41
C THR A 392 4.09 -17.25 -15.28
N ALA A 393 5.22 -16.59 -15.04
CA ALA A 393 5.59 -15.37 -15.73
C ALA A 393 7.11 -15.21 -15.84
N SER A 394 7.53 -14.40 -16.81
CA SER A 394 8.93 -14.04 -17.06
C SER A 394 9.08 -12.59 -17.49
N ARG A 395 10.23 -12.00 -17.20
CA ARG A 395 10.56 -10.61 -17.52
C ARG A 395 12.01 -10.49 -17.98
N ILE A 396 12.22 -9.82 -19.11
CA ILE A 396 13.53 -9.28 -19.53
C ILE A 396 13.89 -8.09 -18.63
N ASP A 397 15.01 -8.17 -17.92
CA ASP A 397 15.54 -7.09 -17.08
C ASP A 397 16.68 -6.33 -17.74
N LYS A 398 17.45 -7.01 -18.61
CA LYS A 398 18.53 -6.45 -19.41
C LYS A 398 18.46 -7.03 -20.82
N PRO A 399 18.53 -6.21 -21.89
CA PRO A 399 18.52 -4.74 -21.86
C PRO A 399 17.19 -4.16 -21.38
N LYS A 400 17.15 -2.86 -21.10
CA LYS A 400 15.91 -2.12 -20.85
C LYS A 400 15.21 -1.75 -22.16
N PRO A 401 13.88 -1.53 -22.14
CA PRO A 401 13.16 -1.03 -23.31
C PRO A 401 13.81 0.24 -23.85
N PHE A 402 13.99 0.29 -25.18
CA PHE A 402 14.58 1.38 -25.95
C PHE A 402 16.09 1.61 -25.75
N ASP A 403 16.80 0.67 -25.11
CA ASP A 403 18.25 0.72 -25.02
C ASP A 403 18.92 0.72 -26.41
N ARG A 404 20.06 1.40 -26.49
CA ARG A 404 20.96 1.39 -27.64
C ARG A 404 22.21 0.60 -27.30
N MET A 405 22.56 -0.36 -28.15
CA MET A 405 23.61 -1.34 -27.90
C MET A 405 24.54 -1.44 -29.11
N ALA A 406 25.78 -1.88 -28.90
CA ALA A 406 26.68 -2.21 -29.99
C ALA A 406 26.29 -3.54 -30.64
N ALA A 407 26.48 -3.68 -31.95
CA ALA A 407 26.42 -4.96 -32.63
C ALA A 407 27.44 -5.96 -32.07
N GLY A 408 27.13 -7.25 -32.17
CA GLY A 408 27.94 -8.33 -31.63
C GLY A 408 27.21 -9.16 -30.58
N THR A 409 27.95 -9.80 -29.69
CA THR A 409 27.35 -10.66 -28.67
C THR A 409 26.76 -9.84 -27.52
N VAL A 410 25.43 -9.85 -27.44
CA VAL A 410 24.64 -9.18 -26.41
C VAL A 410 24.12 -10.23 -25.43
N THR A 411 24.21 -9.93 -24.13
CA THR A 411 23.55 -10.76 -23.10
C THR A 411 22.16 -10.18 -22.79
N VAL A 412 21.12 -10.94 -23.11
CA VAL A 412 19.75 -10.71 -22.64
C VAL A 412 19.58 -11.49 -21.34
N ALA A 413 19.05 -10.87 -20.28
CA ALA A 413 18.91 -11.51 -18.98
C ALA A 413 17.66 -11.02 -18.24
N GLY A 414 17.19 -11.82 -17.29
CA GLY A 414 16.03 -11.48 -16.50
C GLY A 414 15.68 -12.54 -15.48
N VAL A 415 14.40 -12.52 -15.09
CA VAL A 415 13.83 -13.45 -14.11
C VAL A 415 12.58 -14.13 -14.67
N ALA A 416 12.30 -15.32 -14.17
CA ALA A 416 11.06 -16.06 -14.37
C ALA A 416 10.60 -16.64 -13.03
N TRP A 417 9.29 -16.80 -12.83
CA TRP A 417 8.76 -17.35 -11.59
C TRP A 417 7.48 -18.16 -11.87
N ALA A 418 7.34 -19.23 -11.10
CA ALA A 418 6.14 -20.05 -11.01
C ALA A 418 6.15 -20.67 -9.62
N GLN A 419 5.87 -19.86 -8.60
CA GLN A 419 6.08 -20.27 -7.22
C GLN A 419 5.34 -21.59 -6.90
N ARG A 420 5.96 -22.46 -6.12
CA ARG A 420 5.54 -23.86 -5.85
C ARG A 420 5.69 -24.85 -7.00
N ARG A 421 5.55 -24.40 -8.25
CA ARG A 421 5.74 -25.25 -9.45
C ARG A 421 7.20 -25.29 -9.88
N GLY A 422 7.91 -24.16 -9.79
CA GLY A 422 9.26 -23.97 -10.30
C GLY A 422 9.30 -23.76 -11.83
N ILE A 423 10.41 -23.22 -12.32
CA ILE A 423 10.66 -23.01 -13.75
C ILE A 423 11.38 -24.23 -14.33
N GLN A 424 10.91 -24.69 -15.48
CA GLN A 424 11.55 -25.75 -16.29
C GLN A 424 12.37 -25.15 -17.43
N ALA A 425 11.83 -24.15 -18.13
CA ALA A 425 12.49 -23.53 -19.27
C ALA A 425 12.13 -22.05 -19.38
N VAL A 426 13.05 -21.27 -19.94
CA VAL A 426 12.81 -19.91 -20.42
C VAL A 426 13.31 -19.85 -21.86
N GLU A 427 12.53 -19.23 -22.73
CA GLU A 427 12.84 -19.10 -24.14
C GLU A 427 12.73 -17.65 -24.58
N ILE A 428 13.57 -17.26 -25.55
CA ILE A 428 13.62 -15.93 -26.15
C ILE A 428 13.30 -16.03 -27.64
N SER A 429 12.44 -15.14 -28.13
CA SER A 429 12.23 -14.93 -29.56
C SER A 429 12.78 -13.55 -29.93
N VAL A 430 13.57 -13.52 -31.00
CA VAL A 430 14.11 -12.29 -31.60
C VAL A 430 13.34 -12.05 -32.90
N ASP A 431 12.74 -10.86 -33.03
CA ASP A 431 12.00 -10.40 -34.22
C ASP A 431 10.86 -11.34 -34.67
N GLY A 432 10.23 -12.04 -33.73
CA GLY A 432 9.18 -13.03 -34.03
C GLY A 432 9.70 -14.32 -34.66
N GLY A 433 11.02 -14.53 -34.65
CA GLY A 433 11.67 -15.77 -35.06
C GLY A 433 11.41 -16.94 -34.10
N PRO A 434 12.03 -18.10 -34.37
CA PRO A 434 11.86 -19.29 -33.53
C PRO A 434 12.32 -19.02 -32.09
N TRP A 435 11.64 -19.67 -31.15
CA TRP A 435 11.99 -19.64 -29.73
C TRP A 435 13.33 -20.35 -29.50
N ALA A 436 14.28 -19.64 -28.90
CA ALA A 436 15.59 -20.15 -28.53
C ALA A 436 15.69 -20.32 -27.01
N PRO A 437 16.25 -21.44 -26.51
CA PRO A 437 16.37 -21.66 -25.07
C PRO A 437 17.36 -20.69 -24.42
N ALA A 438 16.97 -20.11 -23.29
CA ALA A 438 17.85 -19.39 -22.40
C ALA A 438 18.49 -20.33 -21.38
N GLU A 439 19.69 -19.98 -20.92
CA GLU A 439 20.34 -20.65 -19.81
C GLU A 439 19.68 -20.24 -18.49
N LEU A 440 19.14 -21.20 -17.75
CA LEU A 440 18.66 -20.99 -16.40
C LEU A 440 19.84 -20.98 -15.43
N LEU A 441 19.92 -19.96 -14.59
CA LEU A 441 20.89 -19.93 -13.50
C LEU A 441 20.40 -20.81 -12.32
N PRO A 442 21.31 -21.26 -11.45
CA PRO A 442 20.95 -22.00 -10.25
C PRO A 442 19.87 -21.28 -9.44
N THR A 443 18.86 -22.02 -8.99
CA THR A 443 17.71 -21.48 -8.24
C THR A 443 17.69 -22.04 -6.82
N ALA A 444 17.42 -21.21 -5.82
CA ALA A 444 17.45 -21.61 -4.41
C ALA A 444 16.29 -22.55 -4.04
N SER A 445 15.07 -22.24 -4.50
CA SER A 445 13.89 -23.06 -4.26
C SER A 445 12.79 -22.78 -5.30
N ALA A 446 11.74 -23.61 -5.30
CA ALA A 446 10.54 -23.35 -6.09
C ALA A 446 9.72 -22.15 -5.59
N ASP A 447 10.07 -21.54 -4.45
CA ASP A 447 9.40 -20.36 -3.89
C ASP A 447 10.13 -19.05 -4.25
N THR A 448 11.26 -19.14 -4.94
CA THR A 448 12.03 -18.00 -5.47
C THR A 448 11.89 -17.88 -6.99
N TRP A 449 12.20 -16.71 -7.53
CA TRP A 449 12.41 -16.52 -8.96
C TRP A 449 13.64 -17.31 -9.44
N THR A 450 13.64 -17.66 -10.72
CA THR A 450 14.77 -18.19 -11.45
C THR A 450 15.35 -17.09 -12.32
N GLN A 451 16.63 -16.77 -12.12
CA GLN A 451 17.35 -15.89 -13.04
C GLN A 451 17.74 -16.67 -14.31
N TRP A 452 17.76 -16.00 -15.45
CA TRP A 452 18.13 -16.60 -16.73
C TRP A 452 18.94 -15.63 -17.58
N ARG A 453 19.71 -16.18 -18.52
CA ARG A 453 20.47 -15.40 -19.52
C ARG A 453 20.44 -16.06 -20.90
N PHE A 454 20.55 -15.23 -21.93
CA PHE A 454 20.60 -15.64 -23.33
C PHE A 454 21.65 -14.81 -24.06
N SER A 455 22.62 -15.47 -24.68
CA SER A 455 23.64 -14.82 -25.51
C SER A 455 23.13 -14.71 -26.94
N TRP A 456 22.88 -13.48 -27.37
CA TRP A 456 22.34 -13.16 -28.68
C TRP A 456 23.41 -12.53 -29.56
N GLN A 457 23.62 -13.08 -30.76
CA GLN A 457 24.45 -12.42 -31.77
C GLN A 457 23.61 -11.35 -32.48
N ALA A 458 23.69 -10.12 -31.98
CA ALA A 458 22.88 -9.00 -32.43
C ALA A 458 23.48 -8.34 -33.69
N THR A 459 22.65 -8.21 -34.73
CA THR A 459 22.95 -7.46 -35.96
C THR A 459 22.52 -6.00 -35.82
N GLY A 460 23.03 -5.10 -36.68
CA GLY A 460 22.59 -3.70 -36.66
C GLY A 460 21.12 -3.55 -37.05
N GLY A 461 20.41 -2.64 -36.37
CA GLY A 461 19.00 -2.34 -36.64
C GLY A 461 18.09 -2.32 -35.39
N PRO A 462 16.81 -1.98 -35.56
CA PRO A 462 15.81 -2.14 -34.53
C PRO A 462 15.47 -3.62 -34.35
N HIS A 463 15.32 -4.06 -33.09
CA HIS A 463 14.98 -5.44 -32.76
C HIS A 463 13.90 -5.52 -31.71
N SER A 464 13.09 -6.58 -31.78
CA SER A 464 12.09 -6.95 -30.79
C SER A 464 12.51 -8.23 -30.06
N LEU A 465 12.52 -8.19 -28.73
CA LEU A 465 12.87 -9.34 -27.88
C LEU A 465 11.65 -9.74 -27.06
N ALA A 466 11.17 -10.96 -27.23
CA ALA A 466 10.07 -11.53 -26.44
C ALA A 466 10.57 -12.67 -25.56
N VAL A 467 10.00 -12.82 -24.35
CA VAL A 467 10.32 -13.92 -23.42
C VAL A 467 9.07 -14.66 -22.97
N ARG A 468 9.19 -15.99 -22.85
CA ARG A 468 8.20 -16.86 -22.21
C ARG A 468 8.88 -17.87 -21.27
N ALA A 469 8.16 -18.30 -20.25
CA ALA A 469 8.58 -19.38 -19.37
C ALA A 469 7.66 -20.61 -19.49
N THR A 470 8.22 -21.78 -19.21
CA THR A 470 7.50 -23.04 -18.99
C THR A 470 7.75 -23.48 -17.56
N ASP A 471 6.68 -23.72 -16.79
CA ASP A 471 6.81 -24.25 -15.43
C ASP A 471 6.99 -25.78 -15.44
N ARG A 472 7.33 -26.36 -14.27
CA ARG A 472 7.58 -27.81 -14.17
C ARG A 472 6.33 -28.68 -14.21
N ASP A 473 5.14 -28.07 -14.20
CA ASP A 473 3.89 -28.78 -14.48
C ASP A 473 3.66 -28.91 -15.99
N GLY A 474 4.55 -28.31 -16.81
CA GLY A 474 4.51 -28.34 -18.27
C GLY A 474 3.69 -27.20 -18.88
N ALA A 475 3.18 -26.27 -18.08
CA ALA A 475 2.39 -25.15 -18.58
C ALA A 475 3.31 -24.04 -19.14
N VAL A 476 3.12 -23.73 -20.42
CA VAL A 476 3.79 -22.60 -21.08
C VAL A 476 3.03 -21.31 -20.76
N GLN A 477 3.76 -20.25 -20.45
CA GLN A 477 3.20 -18.91 -20.24
C GLN A 477 2.33 -18.50 -21.45
N PRO A 478 1.06 -18.14 -21.24
CA PRO A 478 0.15 -17.81 -22.34
C PRO A 478 0.64 -16.63 -23.17
N GLU A 479 0.45 -16.71 -24.49
CA GLU A 479 0.68 -15.60 -25.42
C GLU A 479 -0.33 -14.46 -25.18
N THR A 480 -1.59 -14.84 -24.94
CA THR A 480 -2.69 -13.88 -24.79
C THR A 480 -2.42 -12.92 -23.65
N ARG A 481 -2.30 -11.64 -24.00
CA ARG A 481 -2.11 -10.57 -23.02
C ARG A 481 -3.41 -10.31 -22.28
N ALA A 482 -3.38 -10.42 -20.97
CA ALA A 482 -4.45 -10.02 -20.08
C ALA A 482 -3.94 -8.99 -19.08
N ALA A 483 -4.78 -8.01 -18.77
CA ALA A 483 -4.51 -7.06 -17.70
C ALA A 483 -4.50 -7.79 -16.33
N PRO A 484 -3.93 -7.16 -15.28
CA PRO A 484 -3.93 -7.73 -13.94
C PRO A 484 -5.31 -8.15 -13.41
N PHE A 485 -6.35 -7.32 -13.52
CA PHE A 485 -7.69 -7.70 -13.09
C PHE A 485 -8.30 -8.80 -13.98
N PRO A 486 -8.98 -9.81 -13.41
CA PRO A 486 -9.28 -10.01 -11.98
C PRO A 486 -8.34 -10.95 -11.22
N ASP A 487 -7.33 -11.54 -11.86
CA ASP A 487 -6.58 -12.67 -11.28
C ASP A 487 -5.09 -12.71 -11.69
N GLY A 488 -4.48 -11.55 -11.89
CA GLY A 488 -3.09 -11.40 -12.32
C GLY A 488 -2.93 -11.44 -13.85
N ALA A 489 -1.90 -10.73 -14.33
CA ALA A 489 -1.63 -10.56 -15.75
C ALA A 489 -1.11 -11.85 -16.43
N THR A 490 -1.37 -11.98 -17.73
CA THR A 490 -0.77 -12.98 -18.63
C THR A 490 -0.26 -12.31 -19.90
N GLY A 491 0.54 -13.03 -20.69
CA GLY A 491 1.15 -12.53 -21.93
C GLY A 491 2.67 -12.53 -21.85
N TRP A 492 3.32 -12.55 -23.00
CA TRP A 492 4.79 -12.50 -23.10
C TRP A 492 5.31 -11.08 -22.92
N HIS A 493 6.40 -10.93 -22.15
CA HIS A 493 7.06 -9.64 -22.05
C HIS A 493 7.89 -9.41 -23.30
N THR A 494 7.59 -8.33 -24.01
CA THR A 494 8.28 -7.93 -25.24
C THR A 494 8.86 -6.54 -25.08
N ILE A 495 10.14 -6.38 -25.41
CA ILE A 495 10.84 -5.09 -25.41
C ILE A 495 11.39 -4.79 -26.81
N SER A 496 11.52 -3.51 -27.15
CA SER A 496 12.19 -3.07 -28.37
C SER A 496 13.52 -2.44 -28.03
N VAL A 497 14.57 -2.75 -28.78
CA VAL A 497 15.92 -2.20 -28.62
C VAL A 497 16.49 -1.77 -29.98
N THR A 498 17.59 -1.02 -29.97
CA THR A 498 18.29 -0.64 -31.21
C THR A 498 19.76 -1.01 -31.12
N VAL A 499 20.26 -1.71 -32.13
CA VAL A 499 21.65 -2.13 -32.25
C VAL A 499 22.34 -1.27 -33.31
N ALA A 500 23.47 -0.68 -32.93
CA ALA A 500 24.23 0.29 -33.73
C ALA A 500 24.90 -0.33 -34.96
#